data_AF-A0A2G2Q653-F1
#
_entry.id   AF-A0A2G2Q653-F1
#
_cell.length_a   1.000
_cell.length_b   1.000
_cell.length_c   1.000
_cell.angle_alpha   90.00
_cell.angle_beta   90.00
_cell.angle_gamma   90.00
#
_symmetry.space_group_name_H-M   'P 1'
#
loop_
_entity.id
_entity.type
_entity.pdbx_description
1 polymer ?
#
loop_
_entity_poly.entity_id
_entity_poly.type
_entity_poly.pdbx_seq_one_letter_code
_entity_poly.pdbx_strand_id
1 'polypeptide(L)' 'MNTSEIISRLKIKSEIGLQLTKRNGLLSSTWLIYLKNGFYYYFDISEKIAFDENHKYSEEQFLEQFKNSYFEIDCECN' A
#
# COMPACT_ATOMS: atom_id res chain seq x y z
N MET A 1 3.87 -9.39 7.71
CA MET A 1 3.97 -8.14 8.51
C MET A 1 2.58 -7.61 8.84
N ASN A 2 2.47 -6.71 9.84
CA ASN A 2 1.23 -5.99 10.12
C ASN A 2 1.19 -4.66 9.33
N THR A 3 -0.02 -4.11 9.17
CA THR A 3 -0.26 -2.86 8.42
C THR A 3 0.47 -1.65 9.02
N SER A 4 0.71 -1.64 10.34
CA SER A 4 1.40 -0.55 11.03
C SER A 4 2.85 -0.36 10.57
N GLU A 5 3.55 -1.44 10.23
CA GLU A 5 4.93 -1.34 9.75
C GLU A 5 5.04 -0.77 8.33
N ILE A 6 4.06 -1.07 7.46
CA ILE A 6 3.95 -0.47 6.13
C ILE A 6 3.78 1.04 6.24
N ILE A 7 2.85 1.49 7.11
CA ILE A 7 2.62 2.91 7.37
C ILE A 7 3.89 3.59 7.89
N SER A 8 4.58 2.96 8.84
CA SER A 8 5.82 3.51 9.40
C SER A 8 6.86 3.76 8.31
N ARG A 9 7.08 2.79 7.42
CA ARG A 9 8.06 2.93 6.31
C ARG A 9 7.66 4.04 5.33
N LEU A 10 6.40 4.11 4.95
CA LEU A 10 5.89 5.15 4.05
C LEU A 10 6.02 6.55 4.66
N LYS A 11 5.80 6.70 5.98
CA LYS A 11 5.96 7.98 6.69
C LYS A 11 7.42 8.42 6.80
N ILE A 12 8.36 7.48 6.96
CA ILE A 12 9.80 7.79 7.06
C ILE A 12 10.36 8.24 5.70
N LYS A 13 9.88 7.64 4.61
CA LYS A 13 10.32 7.95 3.25
C LYS A 13 9.13 8.30 2.38
N SER A 14 8.59 9.51 2.55
CA SER A 14 7.37 9.95 1.83
C SER A 14 7.50 10.06 0.32
N GLU A 15 8.72 9.98 -0.22
CA GLU A 15 8.99 10.06 -1.66
C GLU A 15 9.04 8.69 -2.35
N ILE A 16 8.95 7.59 -1.61
CA ILE A 16 8.98 6.24 -2.18
C ILE A 16 7.61 5.56 -2.06
N GLY A 17 7.32 4.70 -3.02
CA GLY A 17 6.29 3.68 -2.91
C GLY A 17 6.84 2.38 -2.32
N LEU A 18 5.92 1.51 -1.92
CA LEU A 18 6.21 0.13 -1.54
C LEU A 18 5.44 -0.81 -2.44
N GLN A 19 6.12 -1.80 -3.00
CA GLN A 19 5.46 -2.96 -3.59
C GLN A 19 5.22 -4.00 -2.50
N LEU A 20 3.97 -4.43 -2.37
CA LEU A 20 3.53 -5.40 -1.38
C LEU A 20 2.84 -6.58 -2.05
N THR A 21 3.19 -7.78 -1.65
CA THR A 21 2.41 -8.96 -1.99
C THR A 21 1.48 -9.33 -0.83
N LYS A 22 0.18 -9.32 -1.09
CA LYS A 22 -0.87 -9.82 -0.20
C LYS A 22 -1.17 -11.27 -0.55
N ARG A 23 -1.00 -12.17 0.42
CA ARG A 23 -1.37 -13.59 0.28
C ARG A 23 -2.69 -13.87 1.00
N ASN A 24 -3.61 -14.53 0.32
CA ASN A 24 -4.87 -15.01 0.90
C ASN A 24 -5.08 -16.48 0.50
N GLY A 25 -4.58 -17.40 1.32
CA GLY A 25 -4.55 -18.83 1.00
C GLY A 25 -3.64 -19.11 -0.20
N LEU A 26 -4.19 -19.68 -1.28
CA LEU A 26 -3.47 -20.00 -2.52
C LEU A 26 -3.35 -18.81 -3.48
N LEU A 27 -4.09 -17.72 -3.24
CA LEU A 27 -4.09 -16.55 -4.11
C LEU A 27 -3.10 -15.51 -3.58
N SER A 28 -2.29 -14.96 -4.48
CA SER A 28 -1.44 -13.80 -4.22
C SER A 28 -1.85 -12.65 -5.13
N SER A 29 -1.78 -11.44 -4.60
CA SER A 29 -2.02 -10.20 -5.33
C SER A 29 -0.91 -9.23 -4.96
N THR A 30 -0.37 -8.53 -5.96
CA THR A 30 0.74 -7.60 -5.78
C THR A 30 0.23 -6.19 -5.98
N TRP A 31 0.53 -5.34 -5.01
CA TRP A 31 0.00 -4.00 -4.88
C TRP A 31 1.14 -3.00 -4.75
N LEU A 32 0.91 -1.79 -5.23
CA LEU A 32 1.79 -0.65 -5.04
C LEU A 32 1.12 0.32 -4.09
N ILE A 33 1.85 0.77 -3.07
CA ILE A 33 1.35 1.71 -2.06
C ILE A 33 2.25 2.92 -1.98
N TYR A 34 1.65 4.11 -2.03
CA TYR A 34 2.35 5.39 -1.93
C TYR A 34 1.73 6.25 -0.83
N LEU A 35 2.53 7.10 -0.19
CA LEU A 35 2.04 8.16 0.68
C LEU A 35 2.32 9.51 0.02
N LYS A 36 1.28 10.26 -0.35
CA LYS A 36 1.42 11.54 -1.02
C LYS A 36 0.45 12.57 -0.46
N ASN A 37 0.97 13.75 -0.11
CA ASN A 37 0.18 14.85 0.47
C ASN A 37 -0.67 14.42 1.69
N GLY A 38 -0.16 13.47 2.51
CA GLY A 38 -0.86 12.95 3.68
C GLY A 38 -1.93 11.89 3.41
N PHE A 39 -2.10 11.45 2.16
CA PHE A 39 -3.03 10.39 1.78
C PHE A 39 -2.31 9.17 1.25
N TYR A 40 -2.89 8.00 1.50
CA TYR A 40 -2.40 6.74 0.99
C TYR A 40 -3.04 6.46 -0.37
N TYR A 41 -2.22 6.02 -1.32
CA TYR A 41 -2.67 5.60 -2.63
C TYR A 41 -2.28 4.15 -2.85
N TYR A 42 -3.19 3.39 -3.43
CA TYR A 42 -3.06 1.94 -3.60
C TYR A 42 -3.47 1.56 -5.02
N PHE A 43 -2.63 0.75 -5.67
CA PHE A 43 -2.81 0.33 -7.05
C PHE A 43 -2.49 -1.15 -7.19
N ASP A 44 -3.25 -1.89 -7.99
CA ASP A 44 -2.79 -3.20 -8.45
C ASP A 44 -1.54 -3.01 -9.31
N ILE A 45 -0.56 -3.91 -9.23
CA ILE A 45 0.66 -3.80 -10.06
C ILE A 45 0.37 -3.80 -11.56
N SER A 46 -0.76 -4.37 -11.97
CA SER A 46 -1.22 -4.39 -13.36
C SER A 46 -1.94 -3.10 -13.80
N GLU A 47 -2.26 -2.22 -12.85
CA GLU A 47 -3.00 -0.99 -13.12
C GLU A 47 -2.07 0.17 -13.51
N LYS A 48 -2.60 1.08 -14.33
CA LYS A 48 -1.91 2.35 -14.59
C LYS A 48 -2.06 3.27 -13.37
N ILE A 49 -0.93 3.64 -12.77
CA ILE A 49 -0.89 4.54 -11.62
C ILE A 49 -1.48 5.92 -11.97
N ALA A 50 -2.54 6.29 -11.25
CA ALA A 50 -3.16 7.61 -11.31
C ALA A 50 -3.50 8.09 -9.89
N PHE A 51 -2.84 9.17 -9.43
CA PHE A 51 -3.10 9.77 -8.13
C PHE A 51 -4.37 10.63 -8.16
N ASP A 52 -5.53 9.98 -8.24
CA ASP A 52 -6.86 10.60 -8.24
C ASP A 52 -7.63 10.29 -6.95
N GLU A 53 -8.84 10.84 -6.81
CA GLU A 53 -9.68 10.61 -5.64
C GLU A 53 -10.22 9.18 -5.53
N ASN A 54 -10.19 8.38 -6.60
CA ASN A 54 -10.69 6.99 -6.58
C ASN A 54 -9.71 6.05 -5.87
N HIS A 55 -8.41 6.36 -5.93
CA HIS A 55 -7.35 5.56 -5.32
C HIS A 55 -6.84 6.15 -4.01
N LYS A 56 -7.49 7.20 -3.50
CA LYS A 56 -7.03 7.99 -2.35
C LYS A 56 -7.74 7.55 -1.08
N TYR A 57 -6.94 7.25 -0.06
CA TYR A 57 -7.43 6.76 1.22
C TYR A 57 -6.85 7.58 2.38
N SER A 58 -7.69 7.85 3.38
CA SER A 58 -7.20 8.28 4.69
C SER A 58 -6.46 7.13 5.39
N GLU A 59 -5.67 7.47 6.41
CA GLU A 59 -5.00 6.45 7.23
C GLU A 59 -5.98 5.45 7.85
N GLU A 60 -7.16 5.92 8.30
CA GLU A 60 -8.19 5.07 8.89
C GLU A 60 -8.76 4.08 7.87
N GLN A 61 -9.09 4.56 6.67
CA GLN A 61 -9.60 3.71 5.58
C GLN A 61 -8.56 2.67 5.16
N PHE A 62 -7.29 3.09 5.08
CA PHE A 62 -6.17 2.21 4.79
C PHE A 62 -6.04 1.10 5.84
N LEU A 63 -6.04 1.48 7.13
CA LEU A 63 -5.96 0.54 8.24
C LEU A 63 -7.13 -0.46 8.23
N GLU A 64 -8.34 0.01 7.94
CA GLU A 64 -9.53 -0.85 7.86
C GLU A 64 -9.43 -1.87 6.72
N GLN A 65 -9.06 -1.42 5.52
CA GLN A 65 -8.96 -2.27 4.33
C GLN A 65 -7.92 -3.41 4.50
N PHE A 66 -6.91 -3.18 5.34
CA PHE A 66 -5.79 -4.09 5.52
C PHE A 66 -5.72 -4.75 6.90
N LYS A 67 -6.70 -4.50 7.79
CA LYS A 67 -6.71 -4.95 9.19
C LYS A 67 -6.43 -6.44 9.40
N ASN A 68 -6.91 -7.30 8.50
CA ASN A 68 -6.80 -8.76 8.61
C ASN A 68 -5.96 -9.38 7.48
N SER A 69 -5.10 -8.60 6.84
CA SER A 69 -4.31 -9.05 5.69
C SER A 69 -2.86 -9.29 6.08
N TYR A 70 -2.26 -10.35 5.53
CA TYR A 70 -0.84 -10.62 5.67
C TYR A 70 -0.10 -10.11 4.43
N PHE A 71 0.88 -9.24 4.67
CA PHE A 71 1.70 -8.65 3.62
C PHE A 71 3.16 -9.03 3.76
N GLU A 72 3.79 -9.11 2.59
CA GLU A 72 5.23 -9.15 2.38
C GLU A 72 5.60 -7.88 1.61
N ILE A 73 6.62 -7.14 2.08
CA ILE A 73 7.18 -6.02 1.31
C ILE A 73 8.18 -6.64 0.34
N ASP A 74 7.92 -6.51 -0.95
CA ASP A 74 8.78 -7.05 -1.99
C ASP A 74 9.96 -6.09 -2.24
N CYS A 75 9.67 -4.81 -2.46
CA CYS A 75 10.68 -3.77 -2.72
C CYS A 75 10.16 -2.34 -2.51
N GLU A 76 11.09 -1.37 -2.50
CA GLU A 76 10.80 0.07 -2.58
C GLU A 76 10.69 0.48 -4.06
N CYS A 77 9.77 1.37 -4.40
CA CYS A 77 9.55 1.89 -5.76
C CYS A 77 9.70 3.42 -5.77
N ASN A 78 10.22 3.98 -6.87
CA ASN A 78 10.30 5.43 -7.10
C ASN A 78 9.20 5.90 -8.04
#